data_AF-A0A067TK02-F1
#
_entry.id   AF-A0A067TK02-F1
#
_cell.length_a   1.000
_cell.length_b   1.000
_cell.length_c   1.000
_cell.angle_alpha   90.00
_cell.angle_beta   90.00
_cell.angle_gamma   90.00
#
_symmetry.space_group_name_H-M   'P 1'
#
loop_
_entity.id
_entity.type
_entity.pdbx_description
1 polymer ?
#
loop_
_entity_poly.entity_id
_entity_poly.type
_entity_poly.pdbx_seq_one_letter_code
_entity_poly.pdbx_strand_id
1 'polypeptide(L)'
;MSLLSLRRCFFQHRLSIIAIGRTSCRGKSSSASTDPYCIPTHPTWSVNQLLSSYPSPKLSSTTINRLYELSALVPPKEGSSQYDIVKRDLEEMVKLVEAADTDRKTSAVMGFGESGQELLKHASQVMDHFYVVDSERR
;
A
#
# COMPACT_ATOMS: atom_id res chain seq x y z
N MET A 1 -5.68 14.30 -21.18
CA MET A 1 -5.19 13.09 -21.87
C MET A 1 -3.71 13.29 -22.19
N SER A 2 -2.82 12.88 -21.28
CA SER A 2 -1.37 12.84 -21.55
C SER A 2 -0.81 11.60 -20.87
N LEU A 3 -0.71 10.54 -21.68
CA LEU A 3 0.11 9.36 -21.41
C LEU A 3 1.51 9.68 -21.93
N LEU A 4 2.55 9.34 -21.15
CA LEU A 4 4.00 9.23 -21.45
C LEU A 4 4.70 9.52 -20.11
N SER A 5 5.59 8.72 -19.52
CA SER A 5 6.49 7.72 -20.04
C SER A 5 7.03 6.94 -18.83
N LEU A 6 6.56 5.72 -18.61
CA LEU A 6 7.16 4.82 -17.62
C LEU A 6 8.27 4.04 -18.31
N ARG A 7 9.50 4.50 -18.11
CA ARG A 7 10.71 3.77 -18.49
C ARG A 7 10.80 2.51 -17.64
N ARG A 8 10.24 1.41 -18.16
CA ARG A 8 10.50 0.05 -17.72
C ARG A 8 11.98 -0.28 -18.00
N CYS A 9 12.83 -0.30 -16.97
CA CYS A 9 14.14 -0.92 -17.08
C CYS A 9 13.96 -2.45 -17.05
N PHE A 10 13.81 -3.02 -18.24
CA PHE A 10 13.89 -4.47 -18.46
C PHE A 10 15.31 -4.96 -18.17
N PHE A 11 15.45 -5.86 -17.20
CA PHE A 11 16.64 -6.63 -16.91
C PHE A 11 16.84 -7.68 -18.02
N GLN A 12 17.59 -7.35 -19.08
CA GLN A 12 17.98 -8.34 -20.09
C GLN A 12 19.19 -9.14 -19.58
N HIS A 13 18.91 -10.36 -19.11
CA HIS A 13 19.90 -11.44 -19.14
C HIS A 13 20.23 -11.75 -20.60
N ARG A 14 21.44 -11.38 -21.05
CA ARG A 14 22.09 -12.02 -22.19
C ARG A 14 23.49 -12.45 -21.79
N LEU A 15 23.68 -13.76 -21.73
CA LEU A 15 24.95 -14.44 -21.76
C LEU A 15 25.69 -14.06 -23.06
N SER A 16 26.93 -13.59 -22.94
CA SER A 16 27.92 -13.71 -24.02
C SER A 16 29.31 -13.88 -23.42
N ILE A 17 29.84 -15.07 -23.62
CA ILE A 17 31.26 -15.41 -23.50
C ILE A 17 32.00 -14.66 -24.62
N ILE A 18 33.16 -14.04 -24.31
CA ILE A 18 34.43 -14.03 -25.09
C ILE A 18 35.33 -12.84 -24.70
N ALA A 19 36.62 -13.17 -24.57
CA ALA A 19 37.85 -12.37 -24.70
C ALA A 19 38.38 -11.56 -23.50
N ILE A 20 39.42 -12.14 -22.89
CA ILE A 20 40.44 -11.47 -22.10
C ILE A 20 41.25 -10.56 -23.04
N GLY A 21 40.93 -9.28 -23.04
CA GLY A 21 41.67 -8.22 -23.72
C GLY A 21 41.89 -7.07 -22.74
N ARG A 22 43.13 -6.89 -22.28
CA ARG A 22 43.54 -5.75 -21.45
C ARG A 22 43.44 -4.47 -22.27
N THR A 23 42.31 -3.78 -22.20
CA THR A 23 42.19 -2.39 -22.63
C THR A 23 41.60 -1.57 -21.50
N SER A 24 42.37 -0.56 -21.10
CA SER A 24 42.11 0.42 -20.05
C SER A 24 40.70 1.02 -20.14
N CYS A 25 39.76 0.45 -19.39
CA CYS A 25 38.48 1.07 -19.09
C CYS A 25 38.68 2.16 -18.03
N ARG A 26 39.19 3.33 -18.40
CA ARG A 26 39.02 4.54 -17.57
C ARG A 26 37.63 5.12 -17.79
N GLY A 27 36.61 4.27 -17.61
CA GLY A 27 35.28 4.73 -17.28
C GLY A 27 35.33 5.14 -15.82
N LYS A 28 34.91 6.37 -15.49
CA LYS A 28 34.55 6.76 -14.13
C LYS A 28 33.38 5.87 -13.70
N SER A 29 33.66 4.61 -13.34
CA SER A 29 32.74 3.84 -12.54
C SER A 29 32.83 4.46 -11.16
N SER A 30 31.76 5.13 -10.74
CA SER A 30 31.53 5.37 -9.33
C SER A 30 31.47 3.99 -8.69
N SER A 31 32.62 3.47 -8.23
CA SER A 31 32.67 2.26 -7.43
C SER A 31 31.76 2.53 -6.24
N ALA A 32 30.58 1.90 -6.23
CA ALA A 32 29.75 1.89 -5.04
C ALA A 32 30.67 1.47 -3.89
N SER A 33 30.73 2.27 -2.83
CA SER A 33 31.61 1.97 -1.71
C SER A 33 31.22 0.58 -1.19
N THR A 34 32.12 -0.38 -1.28
CA THR A 34 31.90 -1.77 -0.88
C THR A 34 32.95 -2.16 0.14
N ASP A 35 32.55 -2.93 1.15
CA ASP A 35 33.44 -3.53 2.15
C ASP A 35 34.32 -4.64 1.52
N PRO A 36 35.44 -5.09 2.14
CA PRO A 36 36.18 -6.31 1.80
C PRO A 36 35.36 -7.56 1.40
N TYR A 37 34.11 -7.70 1.85
CA TYR A 37 33.19 -8.79 1.42
C TYR A 37 32.30 -8.44 0.21
N CYS A 38 32.60 -7.36 -0.52
CA CYS A 38 31.80 -6.83 -1.63
C CYS A 38 30.37 -6.42 -1.26
N ILE A 39 30.08 -6.22 0.02
CA ILE A 39 28.78 -5.71 0.48
C ILE A 39 28.79 -4.18 0.32
N PRO A 40 27.78 -3.58 -0.32
CA PRO A 40 27.66 -2.13 -0.41
C PRO A 40 27.59 -1.51 0.99
N THR A 41 28.51 -0.60 1.30
CA THR A 41 28.50 0.17 2.56
C THR A 41 27.41 1.24 2.56
N HIS A 42 26.87 1.54 1.38
CA HIS A 42 25.69 2.39 1.21
C HIS A 42 24.62 1.64 0.41
N PRO A 43 23.34 1.80 0.80
CA PRO A 43 22.24 1.21 0.05
C PRO A 43 22.19 1.82 -1.35
N THR A 44 21.99 0.98 -2.37
CA THR A 44 21.86 1.43 -3.76
C THR A 44 20.60 2.25 -3.98
N TRP A 45 19.58 2.05 -3.15
CA TRP A 45 18.35 2.82 -3.13
C TRP A 45 17.76 2.82 -1.71
N SER A 46 17.07 3.91 -1.36
CA SER A 46 16.30 4.01 -0.12
C SER A 46 14.82 3.76 -0.41
N VAL A 47 14.17 2.95 0.42
CA VAL A 47 12.71 2.73 0.34
C VAL A 47 11.95 4.05 0.47
N ASN A 48 12.39 4.95 1.36
CA ASN A 48 11.76 6.27 1.51
C ASN A 48 11.91 7.13 0.24
N GLN A 49 13.04 7.03 -0.46
CA GLN A 49 13.24 7.73 -1.74
C GLN A 49 12.35 7.15 -2.85
N LEU A 50 12.14 5.83 -2.83
CA LEU A 50 11.22 5.19 -3.76
C LEU A 50 9.77 5.61 -3.48
N LEU A 51 9.34 5.51 -2.22
CA LEU A 51 7.98 5.85 -1.80
C LEU A 51 7.66 7.34 -1.96
N SER A 52 8.64 8.23 -1.78
CA SER A 52 8.43 9.67 -1.99
C SER A 52 8.17 10.04 -3.45
N SER A 53 8.63 9.23 -4.40
CA SER A 53 8.44 9.48 -5.85
C SER A 53 7.01 9.26 -6.34
N TYR A 54 6.19 8.50 -5.60
CA TYR A 54 4.80 8.25 -5.99
C TYR A 54 3.94 9.50 -5.71
N PRO A 55 3.00 9.84 -6.61
CA PRO A 55 2.08 10.95 -6.40
C PRO A 55 1.16 10.65 -5.21
N SER A 56 0.86 11.65 -4.40
CA SER A 56 -0.18 11.52 -3.37
C SER A 56 -1.55 11.64 -4.04
N PRO A 57 -2.45 10.65 -3.88
CA PRO A 57 -3.83 10.77 -4.35
C PRO A 57 -4.51 11.91 -3.61
N LYS A 58 -5.40 12.64 -4.28
CA LYS A 58 -6.18 13.72 -3.65
C LYS A 58 -7.58 13.22 -3.39
N LEU A 59 -7.97 13.14 -2.13
CA LEU A 59 -9.32 12.71 -1.75
C LEU A 59 -10.26 13.92 -1.70
N SER A 60 -11.40 13.81 -2.40
CA SER A 60 -12.48 14.79 -2.30
C SER A 60 -13.19 14.67 -0.95
N SER A 61 -13.76 15.77 -0.46
CA SER A 61 -14.53 15.74 0.81
C SER A 61 -15.72 14.81 0.74
N THR A 62 -16.39 14.76 -0.41
CA THR A 62 -17.48 13.81 -0.68
C THR A 62 -17.04 12.35 -0.52
N THR A 63 -15.83 12.01 -0.95
CA THR A 63 -15.29 10.65 -0.82
C THR A 63 -14.99 10.34 0.64
N ILE A 64 -14.40 11.28 1.38
CA ILE A 64 -14.10 11.11 2.81
C ILE A 64 -15.39 10.92 3.60
N ASN A 65 -16.40 11.77 3.40
CA ASN A 65 -17.69 11.62 4.08
C ASN A 65 -18.35 10.27 3.75
N ARG A 66 -18.27 9.83 2.49
CA ARG A 66 -18.77 8.51 2.08
C ARG A 66 -18.02 7.37 2.75
N LEU A 67 -16.71 7.48 2.95
CA LEU A 67 -15.93 6.47 3.69
C LEU A 67 -16.34 6.40 5.16
N TYR A 68 -16.58 7.56 5.79
CA TYR A 68 -17.10 7.61 7.16
C TYR A 68 -18.49 6.97 7.27
N GLU A 69 -19.37 7.27 6.32
CA GLU A 69 -20.69 6.63 6.24
C GLU A 69 -20.61 5.11 6.09
N LEU A 70 -19.77 4.62 5.16
CA LEU A 70 -19.60 3.18 4.92
C LEU A 70 -18.94 2.44 6.10
N SER A 71 -18.12 3.14 6.88
CA SER A 71 -17.53 2.61 8.11
C SER A 71 -18.44 2.78 9.34
N ALA A 72 -19.64 3.34 9.15
CA ALA A 72 -20.59 3.68 10.20
C ALA A 72 -19.98 4.56 11.32
N LEU A 73 -19.09 5.47 10.94
CA LEU A 73 -18.43 6.45 11.80
C LEU A 73 -19.01 7.85 11.58
N VAL A 74 -18.91 8.71 12.60
CA VAL A 74 -19.28 10.13 12.50
C VAL A 74 -18.11 10.93 11.91
N PRO A 75 -18.29 11.64 10.78
CA PRO A 75 -17.21 12.41 10.18
C PRO A 75 -16.86 13.65 11.02
N PRO A 76 -15.58 14.02 11.12
CA PRO A 76 -15.18 15.27 11.75
C PRO A 76 -15.66 16.46 10.89
N LYS A 77 -15.88 17.61 11.53
CA LYS A 77 -16.35 18.83 10.84
C LYS A 77 -15.38 19.23 9.72
N GLU A 78 -15.90 19.47 8.52
CA GLU A 78 -15.09 19.93 7.38
C GLU A 78 -14.37 21.26 7.72
N GLY A 79 -13.09 21.33 7.38
CA GLY A 79 -12.22 22.48 7.72
C GLY A 79 -11.74 22.51 9.17
N SER A 80 -12.04 21.48 9.98
CA SER A 80 -11.37 21.29 11.26
C SER A 80 -9.95 20.74 11.09
N SER A 81 -9.06 21.00 12.05
CA SER A 81 -7.70 20.45 12.03
C SER A 81 -7.69 18.92 12.06
N GLN A 82 -8.66 18.30 12.73
CA GLN A 82 -8.83 16.85 12.78
C GLN A 82 -9.14 16.28 11.39
N TYR A 83 -10.00 16.96 10.63
CA TYR A 83 -10.33 16.57 9.26
C TYR A 83 -9.07 16.60 8.36
N ASP A 84 -8.25 17.64 8.46
CA ASP A 84 -7.03 17.75 7.67
C ASP A 84 -5.97 16.70 8.02
N ILE A 85 -5.89 16.33 9.30
CA ILE A 85 -5.01 15.23 9.76
C ILE A 85 -5.46 13.92 9.13
N VAL A 86 -6.72 13.54 9.32
CA VAL A 86 -7.25 12.27 8.78
C VAL A 86 -7.15 12.23 7.27
N LYS A 87 -7.44 13.35 6.59
CA LYS A 87 -7.31 13.43 5.14
C LYS A 87 -5.89 13.13 4.67
N ARG A 88 -4.88 13.72 5.32
CA ARG A 88 -3.47 13.48 4.98
C ARG A 88 -3.08 12.03 5.20
N ASP A 89 -3.49 11.47 6.33
CA ASP A 89 -3.16 10.09 6.70
C ASP A 89 -3.81 9.09 5.74
N LEU A 90 -5.06 9.32 5.35
CA LEU A 90 -5.74 8.51 4.33
C LEU A 90 -5.04 8.60 2.98
N GLU A 91 -4.67 9.80 2.53
CA GLU A 91 -3.94 9.99 1.27
C GLU A 91 -2.58 9.26 1.28
N GLU A 92 -1.87 9.27 2.42
CA GLU A 92 -0.61 8.55 2.59
C GLU A 92 -0.81 7.03 2.60
N MET A 93 -1.82 6.51 3.29
CA MET A 93 -2.12 5.08 3.30
C MET A 93 -2.53 4.56 1.92
N VAL A 94 -3.38 5.30 1.19
CA VAL A 94 -3.79 4.92 -0.17
C VAL A 94 -2.57 4.88 -1.09
N LYS A 95 -1.67 5.86 -1.00
CA LYS A 95 -0.41 5.89 -1.77
C LYS A 95 0.43 4.62 -1.56
N LEU A 96 0.48 4.10 -0.34
CA LEU A 96 1.22 2.86 -0.04
C LEU A 96 0.52 1.62 -0.60
N VAL A 97 -0.80 1.55 -0.51
CA VAL A 97 -1.57 0.41 -1.04
C VAL A 97 -1.49 0.35 -2.56
N GLU A 98 -1.61 1.48 -3.25
CA GLU A 98 -1.45 1.56 -4.71
C GLU A 98 -0.07 1.05 -5.18
N ALA A 99 0.98 1.29 -4.39
CA ALA A 99 2.31 0.78 -4.68
C ALA A 99 2.44 -0.74 -4.48
N ALA A 100 1.61 -1.35 -3.64
CA ALA A 100 1.65 -2.78 -3.30
C ALA A 100 0.66 -3.65 -4.11
N ASP A 101 -0.39 -3.06 -4.68
CA ASP A 101 -1.49 -3.80 -5.31
C ASP A 101 -1.13 -4.38 -6.69
N THR A 102 0.07 -4.15 -7.21
CA THR A 102 0.51 -4.69 -8.51
C THR A 102 0.64 -6.21 -8.54
N ASP A 103 0.71 -6.89 -7.39
CA ASP A 103 1.23 -8.27 -7.33
C ASP A 103 0.24 -9.34 -6.85
N ARG A 104 -1.03 -8.99 -6.53
CA ARG A 104 -1.95 -9.95 -5.90
C ARG A 104 -2.77 -10.79 -6.88
N LYS A 105 -2.52 -12.11 -6.86
CA LYS A 105 -3.47 -13.17 -7.27
C LYS A 105 -4.21 -13.66 -6.03
N THR A 106 -5.51 -13.39 -5.96
CA THR A 106 -6.38 -13.80 -4.85
C THR A 106 -6.64 -15.31 -4.90
N SER A 107 -6.15 -16.03 -3.90
CA SER A 107 -6.50 -17.44 -3.66
C SER A 107 -7.61 -17.49 -2.63
N ALA A 108 -8.75 -18.10 -3.01
CA ALA A 108 -9.94 -18.16 -2.18
C ALA A 108 -9.71 -19.03 -0.94
N VAL A 109 -10.00 -18.48 0.24
CA VAL A 109 -10.06 -19.20 1.51
C VAL A 109 -11.51 -19.58 1.76
N MET A 110 -11.81 -20.88 1.83
CA MET A 110 -13.11 -21.37 2.30
C MET A 110 -13.03 -21.68 3.80
N GLY A 111 -13.81 -20.98 4.61
CA GLY A 111 -14.00 -21.28 6.03
C GLY A 111 -15.27 -22.08 6.25
N PHE A 112 -15.17 -23.19 6.98
CA PHE A 112 -16.31 -23.90 7.57
C PHE A 112 -16.54 -23.33 8.98
N GLY A 113 -17.73 -22.79 9.22
CA GLY A 113 -18.12 -22.18 10.50
C GLY A 113 -19.08 -23.04 11.31
N GLU A 114 -19.08 -22.80 12.63
CA GLU A 114 -19.92 -23.42 13.65
C GLU A 114 -21.44 -23.15 13.43
N SER A 115 -22.29 -23.95 14.05
CA SER A 115 -23.75 -23.84 13.90
C SER A 115 -24.27 -22.49 14.42
N GLY A 116 -25.17 -21.84 13.67
CA GLY A 116 -25.55 -20.42 13.88
C GLY A 116 -26.12 -20.08 15.27
N GLN A 117 -26.66 -21.03 16.03
CA GLN A 117 -27.17 -20.79 17.38
C GLN A 117 -26.04 -20.57 18.40
N GLU A 118 -24.87 -21.16 18.17
CA GLU A 118 -23.70 -20.95 19.03
C GLU A 118 -23.11 -19.56 18.90
N LEU A 119 -23.44 -18.81 17.85
CA LEU A 119 -22.99 -17.43 17.70
C LEU A 119 -23.76 -16.47 18.63
N LEU A 120 -24.97 -16.85 19.07
CA LEU A 120 -25.84 -15.98 19.88
C LEU A 120 -25.38 -15.84 21.34
N LYS A 121 -24.57 -16.78 21.87
CA LYS A 121 -23.98 -16.67 23.22
C LYS A 121 -23.00 -15.48 23.36
N HIS A 122 -22.56 -14.90 22.24
CA HIS A 122 -21.67 -13.73 22.21
C HIS A 122 -22.37 -12.42 21.88
N ALA A 123 -23.68 -12.43 21.61
CA ALA A 123 -24.44 -11.23 21.30
C ALA A 123 -24.66 -10.37 22.55
N SER A 124 -24.61 -9.04 22.39
CA SER A 124 -24.92 -8.08 23.46
C SER A 124 -26.39 -8.10 23.88
N GLN A 125 -27.30 -8.38 22.93
CA GLN A 125 -28.74 -8.47 23.14
C GLN A 125 -29.33 -9.60 22.28
N VAL A 126 -30.17 -10.44 22.88
CA VAL A 126 -30.87 -11.53 22.21
C VAL A 126 -32.33 -11.52 22.67
N MET A 127 -33.27 -11.61 21.73
CA MET A 127 -34.70 -11.74 22.00
C MET A 127 -35.28 -12.81 21.06
N ASP A 128 -36.00 -13.78 21.61
CA ASP A 128 -36.63 -14.88 20.86
C ASP A 128 -35.68 -15.63 19.89
N HIS A 129 -34.43 -15.86 20.31
CA HIS A 129 -33.36 -16.45 19.48
C HIS A 129 -32.91 -15.62 18.27
N PHE A 130 -33.19 -14.33 18.26
CA PHE A 130 -32.68 -13.37 17.27
C PHE A 130 -31.74 -12.37 17.92
N TYR A 131 -30.71 -11.96 17.17
CA TYR A 131 -29.87 -10.82 17.54
C TYR A 131 -30.65 -9.52 17.31
N VAL A 132 -30.80 -8.71 18.36
CA VAL A 132 -31.53 -7.44 18.31
C VAL A 132 -30.54 -6.29 18.21
N VAL A 133 -30.78 -5.38 17.28
CA VAL A 133 -30.00 -4.16 17.09
C VAL A 133 -30.94 -2.97 17.15
N ASP A 134 -30.60 -1.99 17.98
CA ASP A 134 -31.31 -0.71 18.00
C ASP A 134 -31.15 -0.01 16.64
N SER A 135 -32.28 0.20 15.95
CA SER A 135 -32.31 0.82 14.63
C SER A 135 -31.99 2.32 14.66
N GLU A 136 -32.01 2.95 15.82
CA GLU A 136 -31.78 4.39 15.97
C GLU A 136 -30.28 4.72 16.01
N ARG A 137 -29.68 4.86 14.84
CA ARG A 137 -28.48 5.68 14.66
C ARG A 137 -28.85 6.91 13.84
N ARG A 138 -28.77 8.08 14.49
CA ARG A 138 -28.92 9.42 13.89
C ARG A 138 -27.56 10.09 13.77
#